data_AF-A0A8J3N7J0-F1
#
_entry.id   AF-A0A8J3N7J0-F1
#
_cell.length_a   1.000
_cell.length_b   1.000
_cell.length_c   1.000
_cell.angle_alpha   90.00
_cell.angle_beta   90.00
_cell.angle_gamma   90.00
#
_symmetry.space_group_name_H-M   'P 1'
#
loop_
_entity.id
_entity.type
_entity.pdbx_description
1 polymer ?
#
loop_
_entity_poly.entity_id
_entity_poly.type
_entity_poly.pdbx_seq_one_letter_code
_entity_poly.pdbx_strand_id
1 'polypeptide(L)'
;MRPSSIVNRSKPVPCEATNAASTAGKKIYGRKRHLLVDTLGLLLAVKVHSAGLVDRRGAPLLLQDLAGRFPRLRHLFADSGYTGPLLAWIKTHLGWNTEIVPKPEQWVLINGELARLPGPQGGFQVQRQRWKVERTFGWLIRYRRLARDYEGLPSSSEAFIQIASLRLFLTRLAPFRSFTP
;
A
#
# COMPACT_ATOMS: atom_id res chain seq x y z
N MET A 1 8.69 7.62 -1.20
CA MET A 1 7.73 6.64 -1.77
C MET A 1 7.01 5.93 -0.63
N ARG A 2 5.85 5.28 -0.84
CA ARG A 2 5.08 4.66 0.26
C ARG A 2 4.64 3.24 -0.04
N PRO A 3 4.87 2.25 0.84
CA PRO A 3 4.17 0.97 0.79
C PRO A 3 2.87 1.07 1.61
N SER A 4 1.74 0.67 1.02
CA SER A 4 0.56 0.33 1.81
C SER A 4 -0.15 -0.89 1.24
N SER A 5 -0.89 -1.59 2.11
CA SER A 5 -1.68 -2.75 1.74
C SER A 5 -3.16 -2.42 1.79
N ILE A 6 -3.92 -2.92 0.82
CA ILE A 6 -5.38 -3.03 0.92
C ILE A 6 -5.78 -4.50 0.83
N VAL A 7 -6.70 -4.91 1.69
CA VAL A 7 -7.37 -6.22 1.61
C VAL A 7 -8.64 -6.02 0.79
N ASN A 8 -8.75 -6.65 -0.38
CA ASN A 8 -10.04 -6.71 -1.09
C ASN A 8 -10.69 -8.07 -0.86
N ARG A 9 -11.98 -8.07 -0.51
CA ARG A 9 -12.77 -9.31 -0.42
C ARG A 9 -12.88 -9.93 -1.81
N SER A 10 -12.37 -11.15 -1.97
CA SER A 10 -12.66 -12.01 -3.11
C SER A 10 -13.81 -12.96 -2.73
N LYS A 11 -14.64 -13.36 -3.72
CA LYS A 11 -15.40 -14.60 -3.55
C LYS A 11 -14.37 -15.74 -3.42
N PRO A 12 -14.63 -16.83 -2.68
CA PRO A 12 -13.74 -17.98 -2.70
C PRO A 12 -13.74 -18.53 -4.13
N VAL A 13 -12.73 -18.16 -4.90
CA VAL A 13 -12.34 -18.90 -6.10
C VAL A 13 -11.46 -20.04 -5.58
N PRO A 14 -11.61 -21.28 -6.04
CA PRO A 14 -10.90 -22.45 -5.52
C PRO A 14 -9.40 -22.48 -5.84
N CYS A 15 -8.71 -21.34 -5.80
CA CYS A 15 -7.29 -21.21 -6.04
C CYS A 15 -6.59 -20.58 -4.82
N GLU A 16 -5.94 -21.45 -4.04
CA GLU A 16 -4.79 -21.17 -3.15
C GLU A 16 -4.83 -19.94 -2.22
N ALA A 17 -6.00 -19.53 -1.72
CA ALA A 17 -6.03 -18.70 -0.52
C ALA A 17 -5.80 -19.57 0.73
N THR A 18 -4.61 -20.18 0.84
CA THR A 18 -4.26 -21.18 1.88
C THR A 18 -4.35 -20.62 3.31
N ASN A 19 -4.28 -19.29 3.49
CA ASN A 19 -4.35 -18.66 4.81
C ASN A 19 -5.38 -17.51 4.83
N ALA A 20 -6.34 -17.58 5.76
CA ALA A 20 -7.29 -16.51 6.02
C ALA A 20 -6.67 -15.45 6.94
N ALA A 21 -7.03 -14.18 6.74
CA ALA A 21 -6.80 -13.15 7.75
C ALA A 21 -7.81 -13.33 8.89
N SER A 22 -7.35 -13.32 10.14
CA SER A 22 -8.23 -13.24 11.30
C SER A 22 -8.36 -11.77 11.72
N THR A 23 -9.57 -11.21 11.60
CA THR A 23 -9.87 -9.86 12.08
C THR A 23 -11.14 -9.93 12.94
N ALA A 24 -11.04 -9.54 14.21
CA ALA A 24 -12.17 -9.54 15.15
C ALA A 24 -12.94 -10.89 15.21
N GLY A 25 -12.21 -12.00 15.24
CA GLY A 25 -12.78 -13.36 15.30
C GLY A 25 -13.33 -13.89 13.97
N LYS A 26 -13.40 -13.06 12.91
CA LYS A 26 -13.83 -13.49 11.58
C LYS A 26 -12.63 -13.87 10.72
N LYS A 27 -12.65 -15.10 10.19
CA LYS A 27 -11.71 -15.56 9.15
C LYS A 27 -12.16 -15.01 7.81
N ILE A 28 -11.38 -14.10 7.24
CA ILE A 28 -11.61 -13.53 5.92
C ILE A 28 -10.60 -14.15 4.97
N TYR A 29 -11.10 -14.95 4.03
CA TYR A 29 -10.31 -15.41 2.89
C TYR A 29 -10.21 -14.29 1.86
N GLY A 30 -9.00 -14.07 1.34
CA GLY A 30 -8.75 -13.04 0.36
C GLY A 30 -7.27 -12.82 0.12
N ARG A 31 -7.00 -11.82 -0.72
CA ARG A 31 -5.64 -11.37 -1.02
C ARG A 31 -5.46 -9.92 -0.61
N LYS A 32 -4.26 -9.61 -0.16
CA LYS A 32 -3.77 -8.28 0.12
C LYS A 32 -2.87 -7.84 -1.02
N ARG A 33 -2.98 -6.57 -1.38
CA ARG A 33 -2.18 -5.95 -2.44
C ARG A 33 -1.27 -4.92 -1.78
N HIS A 34 0.02 -5.18 -1.75
CA HIS A 34 1.04 -4.23 -1.33
C HIS A 34 1.48 -3.40 -2.53
N LEU A 35 1.32 -2.08 -2.46
CA LEU A 35 1.72 -1.16 -3.52
C LEU A 35 2.79 -0.20 -3.02
N LEU A 36 3.85 -0.04 -3.79
CA LEU A 36 4.81 1.06 -3.63
C LEU A 36 4.49 2.14 -4.67
N VAL A 37 4.22 3.35 -4.21
CA VAL A 37 3.92 4.50 -5.09
C VAL A 37 4.83 5.70 -4.82
N ASP A 38 5.00 6.52 -5.84
CA ASP A 38 5.70 7.80 -5.78
C ASP A 38 4.86 8.93 -5.14
N THR A 39 5.41 10.14 -5.15
CA THR A 39 4.72 11.33 -4.61
C THR A 39 3.55 11.79 -5.49
N LEU A 40 3.47 11.37 -6.75
CA LEU A 40 2.39 11.65 -7.69
C LEU A 40 1.32 10.53 -7.72
N GLY A 41 1.51 9.44 -6.97
CA GLY A 41 0.64 8.26 -6.97
C GLY A 41 0.86 7.34 -8.16
N LEU A 42 2.05 7.38 -8.76
CA LEU A 42 2.49 6.48 -9.82
C LEU A 42 3.03 5.20 -9.21
N LEU A 43 2.64 4.06 -9.78
CA LEU A 43 3.02 2.73 -9.29
C LEU A 43 4.48 2.42 -9.62
N LEU A 44 5.25 1.99 -8.63
CA LEU A 44 6.65 1.62 -8.78
C LEU A 44 6.85 0.12 -8.62
N ALA A 45 6.10 -0.48 -7.70
CA ALA A 45 6.10 -1.91 -7.46
C ALA A 45 4.75 -2.34 -6.88
N VAL A 46 4.38 -3.58 -7.17
CA VAL A 46 3.19 -4.23 -6.62
C VAL A 46 3.53 -5.67 -6.26
N LYS A 47 2.98 -6.14 -5.13
CA LYS A 47 3.02 -7.54 -4.74
C LYS A 47 1.67 -7.93 -4.18
N VAL A 48 1.15 -9.07 -4.60
CA VAL A 48 -0.13 -9.62 -4.12
C VAL A 48 0.15 -10.89 -3.34
N HIS A 49 -0.40 -10.96 -2.13
CA HIS A 49 -0.18 -12.07 -1.21
C HIS A 49 -1.47 -12.45 -0.51
N SER A 50 -1.47 -13.59 0.18
CA SER A 50 -2.59 -14.01 1.03
C SER A 50 -2.90 -12.95 2.09
N ALA A 51 -4.19 -12.76 2.38
CA ALA A 51 -4.63 -11.83 3.41
C ALA A 51 -4.11 -12.19 4.82
N GLY A 52 -3.80 -13.46 5.09
CA GLY A 52 -3.24 -13.91 6.36
C GLY A 52 -1.83 -13.39 6.65
N LEU A 53 -1.10 -12.93 5.62
CA LEU A 53 0.22 -12.36 5.82
C LEU A 53 0.11 -10.95 6.43
N VAL A 54 0.81 -10.76 7.55
CA VAL A 54 0.91 -9.47 8.23
C VAL A 54 1.75 -8.51 7.39
N ASP A 55 1.35 -7.24 7.36
CA ASP A 55 1.98 -6.22 6.49
C ASP A 55 3.48 -6.07 6.74
N ARG A 56 3.93 -6.24 7.99
CA ARG A 56 5.34 -6.24 8.38
C ARG A 56 6.15 -7.35 7.70
N ARG A 57 5.55 -8.51 7.44
CA ARG A 57 6.18 -9.65 6.76
C ARG A 57 5.99 -9.59 5.24
N GLY A 58 4.93 -8.95 4.76
CA GLY A 58 4.68 -8.78 3.33
C GLY A 58 5.49 -7.63 2.71
N ALA A 59 5.83 -6.59 3.47
CA ALA A 59 6.62 -5.46 2.97
C ALA A 59 8.00 -5.87 2.42
N PRO A 60 8.81 -6.71 3.10
CA PRO A 60 10.09 -7.17 2.55
C PRO A 60 9.93 -7.89 1.21
N LEU A 61 8.87 -8.69 1.03
CA LEU A 61 8.60 -9.40 -0.22
C LEU A 61 8.32 -8.46 -1.41
N LEU A 62 7.79 -7.27 -1.15
CA LEU A 62 7.63 -6.23 -2.16
C LEU A 62 8.96 -5.51 -2.41
N LEU A 63 9.70 -5.19 -1.35
CA LEU A 63 10.82 -4.26 -1.40
C LEU A 63 12.16 -4.93 -1.77
N GLN A 64 12.34 -6.22 -1.50
CA GLN A 64 13.56 -6.97 -1.81
C GLN A 64 13.85 -6.95 -3.32
N ASP A 65 12.81 -7.03 -4.15
CA ASP A 65 12.91 -7.05 -5.61
C ASP A 65 13.33 -5.66 -6.17
N LEU A 66 13.43 -4.63 -5.31
CA LEU A 66 13.73 -3.24 -5.68
C LEU A 66 15.13 -2.79 -5.27
N ALA A 67 15.90 -3.64 -4.59
CA ALA A 67 17.29 -3.35 -4.26
C ALA A 67 18.07 -3.01 -5.55
N GLY A 68 18.77 -1.87 -5.55
CA GLY A 68 19.52 -1.37 -6.72
C GLY A 68 18.67 -0.80 -7.86
N ARG A 69 17.35 -1.06 -7.92
CA ARG A 69 16.46 -0.55 -8.98
C ARG A 69 16.25 0.97 -8.91
N PHE A 70 16.24 1.53 -7.70
CA PHE A 70 15.97 2.95 -7.45
C PHE A 70 17.07 3.61 -6.61
N PRO A 71 18.27 3.86 -7.19
CA PRO A 71 19.41 4.40 -6.43
C PRO A 71 19.18 5.82 -5.91
N ARG A 72 18.25 6.57 -6.52
CA ARG A 72 17.88 7.93 -6.10
C ARG A 72 16.85 7.95 -4.97
N LEU A 73 16.20 6.82 -4.67
CA LEU A 73 15.21 6.77 -3.61
C LEU A 73 15.94 6.74 -2.27
N ARG A 74 15.66 7.72 -1.41
CA ARG A 74 16.26 7.82 -0.06
C ARG A 74 15.24 7.74 1.07
N HIS A 75 13.97 8.02 0.77
CA HIS A 75 12.94 8.19 1.78
C HIS A 75 11.65 7.44 1.45
N LEU A 76 11.22 6.63 2.40
CA LEU A 76 10.00 5.86 2.42
C LEU A 76 9.08 6.41 3.49
N PHE A 77 7.79 6.51 3.23
CA PHE A 77 6.80 6.79 4.27
C PHE A 77 5.83 5.63 4.35
N ALA A 78 5.51 5.15 5.54
CA ALA A 78 4.62 4.02 5.73
C ALA A 78 3.56 4.31 6.81
N ASP A 79 2.51 3.49 6.87
CA ASP A 79 1.50 3.57 7.94
C ASP A 79 2.05 2.89 9.22
N SER A 80 1.41 3.15 10.35
CA SER A 80 1.63 2.54 11.67
C SER A 80 1.75 1.01 11.67
N GLY A 81 1.14 0.32 10.70
CA GLY A 81 1.29 -1.13 10.53
C GLY A 81 2.71 -1.58 10.14
N TYR A 82 3.50 -0.71 9.49
CA TYR A 82 4.85 -0.99 8.98
C TYR A 82 5.92 -0.55 9.99
N THR A 83 5.83 -1.10 11.20
CA THR A 83 6.64 -0.76 12.37
C THR A 83 7.60 -1.90 12.75
N GLY A 84 8.51 -1.62 13.70
CA GLY A 84 9.36 -2.63 14.33
C GLY A 84 10.56 -3.04 13.49
N PRO A 85 10.99 -4.32 13.53
CA PRO A 85 12.20 -4.82 12.86
C PRO A 85 12.27 -4.54 11.36
N LEU A 86 11.12 -4.33 10.72
CA LEU A 86 11.02 -3.97 9.31
C LEU A 86 11.81 -2.70 8.97
N LEU A 87 11.79 -1.68 9.85
CA LEU A 87 12.49 -0.41 9.59
C LEU A 87 14.00 -0.61 9.50
N ALA A 88 14.54 -1.40 10.43
CA ALA A 88 15.95 -1.78 10.44
C ALA A 88 16.29 -2.61 9.20
N TRP A 89 15.42 -3.54 8.80
CA TRP A 89 15.60 -4.33 7.59
C TRP A 89 15.67 -3.45 6.34
N ILE A 90 14.74 -2.50 6.16
CA ILE A 90 14.72 -1.56 5.02
C ILE A 90 16.00 -0.72 4.99
N LYS A 91 16.42 -0.19 6.13
CA LYS A 91 17.65 0.61 6.21
C LYS A 91 18.89 -0.21 5.84
N THR A 92 18.96 -1.45 6.31
CA THR A 92 20.13 -2.32 6.09
C THR A 92 20.20 -2.84 4.66
N HIS A 93 19.07 -3.27 4.08
CA HIS A 93 19.06 -3.93 2.76
C HIS A 93 18.88 -2.96 1.60
N LEU A 94 18.24 -1.81 1.83
CA LEU A 94 17.88 -0.86 0.76
C LEU A 94 18.53 0.51 0.96
N GLY A 95 19.07 0.80 2.15
CA GLY A 95 19.65 2.11 2.45
C GLY A 95 18.62 3.24 2.55
N TRP A 96 17.32 2.91 2.65
CA TRP A 96 16.25 3.90 2.67
C TRP A 96 15.86 4.28 4.10
N ASN A 97 15.72 5.57 4.35
CA ASN A 97 15.10 6.06 5.58
C ASN A 97 13.59 5.85 5.51
N THR A 98 12.99 5.33 6.57
CA THR A 98 11.54 5.10 6.63
C THR A 98 10.92 5.92 7.74
N GLU A 99 9.94 6.74 7.39
CA GLU A 99 9.13 7.52 8.33
C GLU A 99 7.74 6.88 8.45
N ILE A 100 7.36 6.54 9.68
CA ILE A 100 6.00 6.09 9.97
C ILE A 100 5.16 7.33 10.22
N VAL A 101 4.11 7.50 9.42
CA VAL A 101 3.17 8.59 9.65
C VAL A 101 2.15 8.14 10.70
N PRO A 102 2.14 8.76 11.89
CA PRO A 102 1.21 8.40 12.94
C PRO A 102 -0.22 8.73 12.52
N LYS A 103 -1.18 7.95 13.03
CA LYS A 103 -2.58 8.36 13.01
C LYS A 103 -2.73 9.59 13.92
N PRO A 104 -3.45 10.64 13.52
CA PRO A 104 -3.91 11.63 14.46
C PRO A 104 -4.87 10.88 15.39
N GLU A 105 -4.62 10.98 16.70
CA GLU A 105 -5.17 10.16 17.78
C GLU A 105 -4.42 8.85 18.03
N GLN A 106 -3.39 8.90 18.88
CA GLN A 106 -3.21 7.97 19.99
C GLN A 106 -1.99 8.36 20.84
N TRP A 107 -2.16 8.19 22.16
CA TRP A 107 -1.23 8.45 23.26
C TRP A 107 0.26 8.56 22.88
N VAL A 108 0.88 9.67 23.26
CA VAL A 108 2.31 9.92 23.06
C VAL A 108 2.99 9.87 24.43
N LEU A 109 4.10 9.13 24.55
CA LEU A 109 4.96 9.18 25.73
C LEU A 109 5.81 10.44 25.66
N ILE A 110 5.61 11.36 26.58
CA ILE A 110 6.43 12.56 26.76
C ILE A 110 7.05 12.45 28.16
N ASN A 111 8.38 12.38 28.25
CA ASN A 111 9.14 12.28 29.50
C ASN A 111 8.71 11.14 30.45
N GLY A 112 8.30 9.99 29.89
CA GLY A 112 7.87 8.83 30.70
C GLY A 112 6.40 8.84 31.11
N GLU A 113 5.64 9.88 30.78
CA GLU A 113 4.21 10.00 31.09
C GLU A 113 3.34 9.86 29.83
N LEU A 114 2.19 9.20 29.99
CA LEU A 114 1.24 8.93 28.92
C LEU A 114 0.38 10.19 28.68
N ALA A 115 0.72 10.99 27.66
CA ALA A 115 0.00 12.22 27.36
C ALA A 115 -1.02 12.04 26.23
N ARG A 116 -2.27 12.45 26.49
CA ARG A 116 -3.32 12.54 25.48
C ARG A 116 -3.26 13.92 24.83
N LEU A 117 -2.70 14.01 23.63
CA LEU A 117 -2.85 15.21 22.81
C LEU A 117 -4.33 15.36 22.43
N PRO A 118 -4.96 16.53 22.63
CA PRO A 118 -6.32 16.75 22.15
C PRO A 118 -6.29 16.67 20.62
N GLY A 119 -6.88 15.60 20.07
CA GLY A 119 -7.24 15.57 18.67
C GLY A 119 -8.27 16.68 18.38
N PRO A 120 -8.20 17.39 17.26
CA PRO A 120 -9.23 18.33 16.83
C PRO A 120 -10.64 17.72 16.96
N GLN A 121 -11.57 18.49 17.54
CA GLN A 121 -12.96 18.08 17.75
C GLN A 121 -13.71 18.03 16.41
N GLY A 122 -13.71 16.86 15.78
CA GLY A 122 -14.55 16.55 14.63
C GLY A 122 -13.90 16.75 13.26
N GLY A 123 -14.18 15.80 12.35
CA GLY A 123 -13.81 15.86 10.94
C GLY A 123 -12.57 15.04 10.55
N PHE A 124 -12.47 14.71 9.26
CA PHE A 124 -11.34 13.98 8.68
C PHE A 124 -10.11 14.89 8.59
N GLN A 125 -9.07 14.59 9.38
CA GLN A 125 -7.78 15.26 9.25
C GLN A 125 -6.93 14.62 8.15
N VAL A 126 -6.51 15.44 7.20
CA VAL A 126 -5.64 15.00 6.09
C VAL A 126 -4.25 14.70 6.65
N GLN A 127 -3.98 13.40 6.85
CA GLN A 127 -2.63 12.94 7.21
C GLN A 127 -1.64 13.30 6.10
N ARG A 128 -0.55 13.99 6.48
CA ARG A 128 0.48 14.46 5.55
C ARG A 128 0.98 13.26 4.75
N GLN A 129 0.77 13.31 3.43
CA GLN A 129 1.22 12.34 2.42
C GLN A 129 0.54 10.93 2.45
N ARG A 130 -0.41 10.64 3.36
CA ARG A 130 -1.12 9.33 3.43
C ARG A 130 -2.10 9.10 2.27
N TRP A 131 -2.82 10.15 1.90
CA TRP A 131 -3.83 10.11 0.85
C TRP A 131 -3.30 9.65 -0.51
N LYS A 132 -1.98 9.67 -0.74
CA LYS A 132 -1.39 9.35 -2.06
C LYS A 132 -1.56 7.89 -2.45
N VAL A 133 -1.30 6.96 -1.53
CA VAL A 133 -1.48 5.52 -1.81
C VAL A 133 -2.96 5.16 -1.81
N GLU A 134 -3.72 5.70 -0.86
CA GLU A 134 -5.17 5.51 -0.78
C GLU A 134 -5.87 6.04 -2.05
N ARG A 135 -5.44 7.20 -2.57
CA ARG A 135 -5.89 7.71 -3.88
C ARG A 135 -5.54 6.78 -5.02
N THR A 136 -4.33 6.20 -5.00
CA THR A 136 -3.94 5.24 -6.05
C THR A 136 -4.84 4.01 -6.01
N PHE A 137 -5.15 3.49 -4.82
CA PHE A 137 -6.18 2.46 -4.67
C PHE A 137 -7.56 2.92 -5.15
N GLY A 138 -7.96 4.16 -4.86
CA GLY A 138 -9.18 4.77 -5.36
C GLY A 138 -9.24 4.90 -6.89
N TRP A 139 -8.10 5.05 -7.58
CA TRP A 139 -8.05 4.96 -9.03
C TRP A 139 -8.15 3.53 -9.52
N LEU A 140 -7.44 2.60 -8.87
CA LEU A 140 -7.47 1.19 -9.24
C LEU A 140 -8.88 0.58 -9.09
N ILE A 141 -9.64 0.97 -8.07
CA ILE A 141 -11.00 0.44 -7.85
C ILE A 141 -11.99 0.86 -8.95
N ARG A 142 -11.71 1.93 -9.71
CA ARG A 142 -12.53 2.34 -10.86
C ARG A 142 -12.45 1.35 -12.02
N TYR A 143 -11.40 0.54 -12.09
CA TYR A 143 -11.34 -0.55 -13.03
C TYR A 143 -12.17 -1.72 -12.47
N ARG A 144 -13.28 -2.05 -13.13
CA ARG A 144 -14.23 -3.10 -12.70
C ARG A 144 -13.54 -4.41 -12.32
N ARG A 145 -12.48 -4.79 -13.04
CA ARG A 145 -11.67 -5.99 -12.79
C ARG A 145 -10.86 -5.92 -11.50
N LEU A 146 -10.41 -4.73 -11.09
CA LEU A 146 -9.61 -4.55 -9.86
C LEU A 146 -10.47 -4.23 -8.63
N ALA A 147 -11.75 -3.91 -8.81
CA ALA A 147 -12.68 -3.64 -7.71
C ALA A 147 -12.82 -4.83 -6.75
N ARG A 148 -12.75 -6.04 -7.28
CA ARG A 148 -12.59 -7.29 -6.53
C ARG A 148 -11.39 -8.05 -7.08
N ASP A 149 -11.01 -9.11 -6.42
CA ASP A 149 -9.97 -9.99 -6.94
C ASP A 149 -10.63 -11.19 -7.62
N TYR A 150 -10.54 -11.23 -8.95
CA TYR A 150 -11.11 -12.29 -9.79
C TYR A 150 -10.06 -13.29 -10.28
N GLU A 151 -8.77 -12.99 -10.08
CA GLU A 151 -7.70 -13.70 -10.77
C GLU A 151 -7.39 -15.04 -10.10
N GLY A 152 -7.00 -16.06 -10.86
CA GLY A 152 -6.56 -17.33 -10.27
C GLY A 152 -5.25 -17.16 -9.50
N LEU A 153 -4.27 -16.57 -10.17
CA LEU A 153 -2.90 -16.44 -9.68
C LEU A 153 -2.62 -15.02 -9.14
N PRO A 154 -1.81 -14.88 -8.07
CA PRO A 154 -1.35 -13.57 -7.59
C PRO A 154 -0.60 -12.78 -8.68
N SER A 155 0.22 -13.44 -9.49
CA SER A 155 0.96 -12.82 -10.61
C SER A 155 0.02 -12.21 -11.67
N SER A 156 -1.10 -12.86 -11.98
CA SER A 156 -2.12 -12.30 -12.87
C SER A 156 -2.74 -11.03 -12.27
N SER A 157 -3.03 -11.04 -10.96
CA SER A 157 -3.56 -9.87 -10.24
C SER A 157 -2.55 -8.71 -10.25
N GLU A 158 -1.27 -8.99 -10.03
CA GLU A 158 -0.16 -8.03 -10.16
C GLU A 158 -0.09 -7.44 -11.57
N ALA A 159 -0.16 -8.27 -12.61
CA ALA A 159 -0.11 -7.83 -14.00
C ALA A 159 -1.27 -6.88 -14.35
N PHE A 160 -2.50 -7.17 -13.92
CA PHE A 160 -3.63 -6.26 -14.14
C PHE A 160 -3.48 -4.92 -13.41
N ILE A 161 -2.88 -4.91 -12.21
CA ILE A 161 -2.57 -3.66 -11.49
C ILE A 161 -1.50 -2.86 -12.24
N GLN A 162 -0.50 -3.53 -12.80
CA GLN A 162 0.54 -2.89 -13.62
C GLN A 162 -0.07 -2.30 -14.90
N ILE A 163 -0.93 -3.03 -15.63
CA ILE A 163 -1.62 -2.54 -16.83
C ILE A 163 -2.48 -1.30 -16.52
N ALA A 164 -3.28 -1.35 -15.45
CA ALA A 164 -4.11 -0.23 -15.03
C ALA A 164 -3.27 1.01 -14.67
N SER A 165 -2.10 0.78 -14.05
CA SER A 165 -1.16 1.84 -13.72
C SER A 165 -0.48 2.40 -14.97
N LEU A 166 -0.07 1.56 -15.92
CA LEU A 166 0.52 1.95 -17.21
C LEU A 166 -0.41 2.89 -17.97
N ARG A 167 -1.71 2.58 -18.02
CA ARG A 167 -2.71 3.49 -18.61
C ARG A 167 -2.68 4.86 -17.94
N LEU A 168 -2.62 4.92 -16.61
CA LEU A 168 -2.53 6.18 -15.86
C LEU A 168 -1.23 6.95 -16.18
N PHE A 169 -0.10 6.24 -16.30
CA PHE A 169 1.17 6.83 -16.74
C PHE A 169 1.03 7.45 -18.13
N LEU A 170 0.52 6.69 -19.10
CA LEU A 170 0.38 7.14 -20.48
C LEU A 170 -0.54 8.35 -20.61
N THR A 171 -1.68 8.36 -19.90
CA THR A 171 -2.60 9.51 -19.90
C THR A 171 -1.98 10.78 -19.30
N ARG A 172 -0.97 10.65 -18.43
CA ARG A 172 -0.25 11.80 -17.87
C ARG A 172 0.89 12.29 -18.75
N LEU A 173 1.60 11.36 -19.40
CA LEU A 173 2.69 11.68 -20.32
C LEU A 173 2.14 12.32 -21.61
N ALA A 174 1.07 11.76 -22.15
CA ALA A 174 0.39 12.26 -23.32
C ALA A 174 -1.11 12.32 -23.04
N PRO A 175 -1.60 13.43 -22.43
CA PRO A 175 -3.02 13.64 -22.24
C PRO A 175 -3.71 13.57 -23.60
N PHE A 176 -4.84 12.85 -23.67
CA PHE A 176 -5.64 12.81 -24.87
C PHE A 176 -6.10 14.24 -25.17
N ARG A 177 -5.45 14.90 -26.13
CA ARG A 177 -5.91 16.19 -26.63
C ARG A 177 -7.18 15.87 -27.39
N SER A 178 -8.32 16.36 -26.90
CA SER A 178 -9.52 16.42 -27.73
C SER A 178 -9.11 17.14 -29.00
N PHE A 179 -9.30 16.48 -30.15
CA PHE A 179 -9.23 17.16 -31.43
C PHE A 179 -10.34 18.20 -31.41
N THR A 180 -9.99 19.45 -31.13
CA THR A 180 -10.91 20.58 -31.35
C THR A 180 -10.98 20.74 -32.87
N PRO A 181 -12.15 20.50 -33.48
CA PRO A 181 -12.34 20.73 -34.91
C PRO A 181 -12.14 22.20 -35.27
#